data_AF-A0A963N1Z2-F1
#
_entry.id   AF-A0A963N1Z2-F1
#
_cell.length_a   1.000
_cell.length_b   1.000
_cell.length_c   1.000
_cell.angle_alpha   90.00
_cell.angle_beta   90.00
_cell.angle_gamma   90.00
#
_symmetry.space_group_name_H-M   'P 1'
#
loop_
_entity.id
_entity.type
_entity.pdbx_description
1 polymer ?
#
loop_
_entity_poly.entity_id
_entity_poly.type
_entity_poly.pdbx_seq_one_letter_code
_entity_poly.pdbx_strand_id
1 'polypeptide(L)'
;MGGKKSLWVHVLVLLGVAFVAAHSAHAQSAAPAPDRRAELINMVRQDCGSCHGLTFKGGLGPALLPDALAGKPAEALVSTVLYGRAGTAMPGWARFMNAQEAAWIVAQLMEGFPQRADSTERSQ
;
A
#
# COMPACT_ATOMS: atom_id res chain seq x y z
N MET A 1 39.74 -43.47 -23.95
CA MET A 1 38.44 -43.00 -24.46
C MET A 1 37.55 -42.63 -23.25
N GLY A 2 37.63 -41.40 -22.71
CA GLY A 2 36.93 -41.10 -21.42
C GLY A 2 36.82 -39.65 -20.95
N GLY A 3 37.55 -38.68 -21.52
CA GLY A 3 37.61 -37.32 -20.95
C GLY A 3 36.51 -36.34 -21.39
N LYS A 4 35.73 -36.67 -22.41
CA LYS A 4 34.80 -35.68 -23.03
C LYS A 4 33.42 -35.65 -22.38
N LYS A 5 33.00 -36.69 -21.64
CA LYS A 5 31.63 -36.79 -21.12
C LYS A 5 31.44 -36.03 -19.80
N SER A 6 32.48 -35.97 -18.97
CA SER A 6 32.45 -35.33 -17.65
C SER A 6 32.46 -33.79 -17.74
N LEU A 7 33.18 -33.21 -18.71
CA LEU A 7 33.24 -31.76 -18.91
C LEU A 7 31.87 -31.16 -19.29
N TRP A 8 31.05 -31.88 -20.05
CA TRP A 8 29.72 -31.41 -20.47
C TRP A 8 28.69 -31.46 -19.33
N VAL A 9 28.84 -32.39 -18.38
CA VAL A 9 28.01 -32.45 -17.17
C VAL A 9 28.29 -31.26 -16.25
N HIS A 10 29.56 -30.87 -16.09
CA HIS A 10 29.93 -29.72 -15.25
C HIS A 10 29.51 -28.38 -15.89
N VAL A 11 29.59 -28.26 -17.23
CA VAL A 11 29.09 -27.08 -17.96
C VAL A 11 27.56 -26.96 -17.87
N LEU A 12 26.82 -28.07 -17.97
CA LEU A 12 25.36 -28.08 -17.82
C LEU A 12 24.90 -27.75 -16.39
N VAL A 13 25.64 -28.22 -15.36
CA VAL A 13 25.33 -27.92 -13.95
C VAL A 13 25.60 -26.45 -13.61
N LEU A 14 26.70 -25.87 -14.10
CA LEU A 14 27.02 -24.44 -13.87
C LEU A 14 26.07 -23.50 -14.62
N LEU A 15 25.60 -23.87 -15.81
CA LEU A 15 24.58 -23.11 -16.55
C LEU A 15 23.19 -23.19 -15.92
N GLY A 16 22.84 -24.31 -15.26
CA GLY A 16 21.57 -24.46 -14.55
C GLY A 16 21.48 -23.65 -13.26
N VAL A 17 22.59 -23.52 -12.51
CA VAL A 17 22.64 -22.77 -11.24
C VAL A 17 22.53 -21.25 -11.45
N ALA A 18 23.03 -20.72 -12.58
CA ALA A 18 22.90 -19.29 -12.91
C ALA A 18 21.46 -18.86 -13.28
N PHE A 19 20.60 -19.79 -13.71
CA PHE A 19 19.24 -19.47 -14.17
C PHE A 19 18.23 -19.30 -13.03
N VAL A 20 18.52 -19.84 -11.84
CA VAL A 20 17.62 -19.78 -10.68
C VAL A 20 17.70 -18.42 -9.94
N ALA A 21 18.79 -17.66 -10.11
CA ALA A 21 18.99 -16.38 -9.42
C ALA A 21 18.19 -15.18 -9.99
N ALA A 22 17.56 -15.33 -11.17
CA ALA A 22 16.93 -14.21 -11.88
C ALA A 22 15.41 -14.06 -11.68
N HIS A 23 14.75 -14.94 -10.91
CA HIS A 23 13.29 -14.94 -10.80
C HIS A 23 12.73 -14.32 -9.50
N SER A 24 13.54 -13.62 -8.72
CA SER A 24 13.02 -12.74 -7.68
C SER A 24 12.50 -11.45 -8.31
N ALA A 25 11.43 -11.56 -9.09
CA ALA A 25 10.54 -10.44 -9.33
C ALA A 25 9.97 -10.05 -7.97
N HIS A 26 10.62 -9.08 -7.31
CA HIS A 26 9.97 -8.31 -6.27
C HIS A 26 8.66 -7.83 -6.88
N ALA A 27 7.54 -8.33 -6.37
CA ALA A 27 6.27 -7.69 -6.57
C ALA A 27 6.38 -6.33 -5.88
N GLN A 28 6.91 -5.35 -6.61
CA GLN A 28 6.72 -3.94 -6.26
C GLN A 28 5.20 -3.80 -6.21
N SER A 29 4.64 -3.60 -5.01
CA SER A 29 3.21 -3.28 -4.87
C SER A 29 2.96 -2.02 -5.68
N ALA A 30 2.48 -2.21 -6.91
CA ALA A 30 2.19 -1.12 -7.80
C ALA A 30 1.11 -0.27 -7.15
N ALA A 31 1.26 1.05 -7.20
CA ALA A 31 0.20 1.95 -6.74
C ALA A 31 -1.13 1.58 -7.44
N PRO A 32 -2.28 1.74 -6.78
CA PRO A 32 -3.57 1.49 -7.40
C PRO A 32 -3.71 2.24 -8.73
N ALA A 33 -4.46 1.66 -9.67
CA ALA A 33 -4.76 2.27 -10.96
C ALA A 33 -5.33 3.70 -10.77
N PRO A 34 -5.11 4.64 -11.70
CA PRO A 34 -5.45 6.06 -11.51
C PRO A 34 -6.90 6.31 -11.07
N ASP A 35 -7.87 5.66 -11.72
CA ASP A 35 -9.29 5.82 -11.37
C ASP A 35 -9.58 5.28 -9.97
N ARG A 36 -9.04 4.11 -9.64
CA ARG A 36 -9.17 3.51 -8.31
C ARG A 36 -8.52 4.38 -7.24
N ARG A 37 -7.39 5.01 -7.56
CA ARG A 37 -6.71 5.95 -6.67
C ARG A 37 -7.61 7.15 -6.37
N ALA A 38 -8.28 7.71 -7.38
CA ALA A 38 -9.21 8.82 -7.19
C ALA A 38 -10.39 8.43 -6.28
N GLU A 39 -10.94 7.22 -6.45
CA GLU A 39 -11.98 6.68 -5.55
C GLU A 39 -11.49 6.57 -4.11
N LEU A 40 -10.31 5.99 -3.89
CA LEU A 40 -9.73 5.83 -2.55
C LEU A 40 -9.46 7.20 -1.89
N ILE A 41 -8.98 8.19 -2.66
CA ILE A 41 -8.78 9.55 -2.17
C ILE A 41 -10.11 10.17 -1.74
N ASN A 42 -11.16 10.03 -2.56
CA ASN A 42 -12.49 10.55 -2.23
C ASN A 42 -13.04 9.91 -0.96
N MET A 43 -12.98 8.58 -0.87
CA MET A 43 -13.44 7.82 0.29
C MET A 43 -12.68 8.23 1.56
N VAL A 44 -11.35 8.30 1.54
CA VAL A 44 -10.56 8.71 2.73
C VAL A 44 -10.89 10.14 3.16
N ARG A 45 -11.08 11.06 2.20
CA ARG A 45 -11.42 12.46 2.50
C ARG A 45 -12.82 12.64 3.05
N GLN A 46 -13.80 11.90 2.54
CA GLN A 46 -15.20 11.99 2.97
C GLN A 46 -15.44 11.21 4.26
N ASP A 47 -15.02 9.94 4.26
CA ASP A 47 -15.42 9.01 5.30
C ASP A 47 -14.47 9.04 6.51
N CYS A 48 -13.15 9.00 6.29
CA CYS A 48 -12.19 9.11 7.40
C CYS A 48 -12.14 10.56 7.93
N GLY A 49 -12.23 11.55 7.03
CA GLY A 49 -12.24 12.97 7.38
C GLY A 49 -13.41 13.39 8.29
N SER A 50 -14.53 12.67 8.26
CA SER A 50 -15.70 12.95 9.12
C SER A 50 -15.37 12.87 10.62
N CYS A 51 -14.50 11.94 11.04
CA CYS A 51 -14.07 11.80 12.43
C CYS A 51 -12.70 12.41 12.69
N HIS A 52 -11.76 12.26 11.75
CA HIS A 52 -10.38 12.71 11.90
C HIS A 52 -10.15 14.17 11.46
N GLY A 53 -11.23 14.86 11.09
CA GLY A 53 -11.23 16.21 10.55
C GLY A 53 -10.94 16.23 9.04
N LEU A 54 -11.58 17.14 8.31
CA LEU A 54 -11.40 17.27 6.85
C LEU A 54 -9.95 17.60 6.44
N THR A 55 -9.18 18.17 7.37
CA THR A 55 -7.75 18.47 7.23
C THR A 55 -6.84 17.46 7.94
N PHE A 56 -7.42 16.38 8.49
CA PHE A 56 -6.74 15.34 9.27
C PHE A 56 -6.02 15.80 10.55
N LYS A 57 -6.30 17.03 11.00
CA LYS A 57 -5.78 17.59 12.27
C LYS A 57 -6.38 16.95 13.53
N GLY A 58 -7.32 16.02 13.38
CA GLY A 58 -8.04 15.38 14.48
C GLY A 58 -9.38 16.05 14.77
N GLY A 59 -10.14 15.43 15.67
CA GLY A 59 -11.48 15.83 16.07
C GLY A 59 -12.06 14.79 17.04
N LEU A 60 -13.07 14.05 16.59
CA LEU A 60 -13.56 12.86 17.31
C LEU A 60 -12.52 11.73 17.28
N GLY A 61 -11.83 11.58 16.14
CA GLY A 61 -10.67 10.71 15.97
C GLY A 61 -9.35 11.45 16.16
N PRO A 62 -8.23 10.72 16.39
CA PRO A 62 -6.89 11.31 16.48
C PRO A 62 -6.46 11.94 15.15
N ALA A 63 -5.43 12.78 15.16
CA ALA A 63 -4.85 13.31 13.92
C ALA A 63 -4.27 12.18 13.04
N LEU A 64 -4.37 12.33 11.73
CA LEU A 64 -3.79 11.43 10.71
C LEU A 64 -2.73 12.15 9.86
N LEU A 65 -2.08 13.17 10.43
CA LEU A 65 -0.98 13.88 9.80
C LEU A 65 0.35 13.10 9.95
N PRO A 66 1.33 13.34 9.06
CA PRO A 66 2.65 12.70 9.12
C PRO A 66 3.26 12.67 10.53
N ASP A 67 3.32 13.81 11.21
CA ASP A 67 3.90 13.92 12.56
C ASP A 67 3.15 13.07 13.60
N ALA A 68 1.82 12.95 13.46
CA ALA A 68 1.01 12.14 14.35
C ALA A 68 1.17 10.63 14.08
N LEU A 69 1.59 10.26 12.87
CA LEU A 69 1.84 8.89 12.45
C LEU A 69 3.32 8.48 12.57
N ALA A 70 4.21 9.44 12.79
CA ALA A 70 5.65 9.21 12.92
C ALA A 70 5.95 8.17 14.00
N GLY A 71 6.85 7.24 13.68
CA GLY A 71 7.26 6.15 14.57
C GLY A 71 6.23 5.02 14.75
N LYS A 72 5.04 5.10 14.14
CA LYS A 72 4.09 3.98 14.11
C LYS A 72 4.47 3.01 12.99
N PRO A 73 4.45 1.68 13.23
CA PRO A 73 4.73 0.71 12.18
C PRO A 73 3.61 0.72 11.14
N ALA A 74 3.98 0.80 9.86
CA ALA A 74 3.04 0.92 8.76
C ALA A 74 2.06 -0.26 8.71
N GLU A 75 2.52 -1.47 9.01
CA GLU A 75 1.73 -2.70 9.02
C GLU A 75 0.62 -2.66 10.09
N ALA A 76 0.90 -2.04 11.24
CA ALA A 76 -0.11 -1.85 12.28
C ALA A 76 -1.15 -0.81 11.87
N LEU A 77 -0.74 0.26 11.18
CA LEU A 77 -1.67 1.24 10.61
C LEU A 77 -2.55 0.60 9.54
N VAL A 78 -1.98 -0.22 8.66
CA VAL A 78 -2.74 -1.00 7.65
C VAL A 78 -3.76 -1.90 8.31
N SER A 79 -3.35 -2.63 9.35
CA SER A 79 -4.26 -3.50 10.12
C SER A 79 -5.40 -2.69 10.76
N THR A 80 -5.08 -1.50 11.28
CA THR A 80 -6.09 -0.60 11.87
C THR A 80 -7.07 -0.09 10.81
N VAL A 81 -6.60 0.24 9.61
CA VAL A 81 -7.49 0.65 8.49
C VAL A 81 -8.40 -0.50 8.06
N LEU A 82 -7.86 -1.71 7.90
CA LEU A 82 -8.63 -2.86 7.43
C LEU A 82 -9.65 -3.33 8.46
N TYR A 83 -9.27 -3.40 9.74
CA TYR A 83 -10.04 -4.09 10.77
C TYR A 83 -10.63 -3.16 11.83
N GLY A 84 -10.34 -1.86 11.77
CA GLY A 84 -10.76 -0.89 12.76
C GLY A 84 -10.00 -1.06 14.06
N ARG A 85 -10.55 -0.50 15.14
CA ARG A 85 -9.98 -0.63 16.48
C ARG A 85 -11.04 -1.06 17.48
N ALA A 86 -10.90 -2.28 18.01
CA ALA A 86 -11.82 -2.81 19.01
C ALA A 86 -11.97 -1.87 20.21
N GLY A 87 -13.21 -1.68 20.67
CA GLY A 87 -13.51 -0.78 21.78
C GLY A 87 -13.49 0.71 21.41
N THR A 88 -13.38 1.08 20.13
CA THR A 88 -13.54 2.47 19.67
C THR A 88 -14.59 2.56 18.56
N ALA A 89 -14.94 3.78 18.17
CA ALA A 89 -15.82 4.04 17.04
C ALA A 89 -15.14 3.88 15.66
N MET A 90 -13.84 3.55 15.62
CA MET A 90 -13.10 3.43 14.36
C MET A 90 -13.45 2.11 13.65
N PRO A 91 -14.18 2.14 12.52
CA PRO A 91 -14.62 0.93 11.84
C PRO A 91 -13.50 0.32 11.00
N GLY A 92 -13.67 -0.95 10.61
CA GLY A 92 -12.82 -1.62 9.63
C GLY A 92 -13.32 -1.41 8.19
N TRP A 93 -12.38 -1.21 7.27
CA TRP A 93 -12.64 -0.88 5.87
C TRP A 93 -12.38 -2.03 4.88
N ALA A 94 -12.04 -3.23 5.36
CA ALA A 94 -11.71 -4.40 4.52
C ALA A 94 -12.83 -4.85 3.54
N ARG A 95 -14.07 -4.37 3.73
CA ARG A 95 -15.17 -4.60 2.78
C ARG A 95 -15.14 -3.68 1.54
N PHE A 96 -14.33 -2.62 1.58
CA PHE A 96 -14.25 -1.60 0.53
C PHE A 96 -12.89 -1.53 -0.15
N MET A 97 -11.86 -2.13 0.45
CA MET A 97 -10.49 -2.12 -0.05
C MET A 97 -9.74 -3.40 0.32
N ASN A 98 -8.68 -3.70 -0.43
CA ASN A 98 -7.76 -4.78 -0.10
C ASN A 98 -6.52 -4.28 0.67
N ALA A 99 -5.65 -5.21 1.10
CA ALA A 99 -4.46 -4.87 1.89
C ALA A 99 -3.43 -3.99 1.16
N GLN A 100 -3.30 -4.13 -0.17
CA GLN A 100 -2.39 -3.29 -0.96
C GLN A 100 -2.92 -1.85 -1.05
N GLU A 101 -4.22 -1.68 -1.20
CA GLU A 101 -4.87 -0.35 -1.19
C GLU A 101 -4.77 0.31 0.19
N ALA A 102 -4.97 -0.45 1.27
CA ALA A 102 -4.77 0.04 2.62
C ALA A 102 -3.31 0.44 2.88
N ALA A 103 -2.34 -0.36 2.41
CA ALA A 103 -0.93 -0.02 2.47
C ALA A 103 -0.60 1.26 1.71
N TRP A 104 -1.17 1.42 0.51
CA TRP A 104 -1.04 2.65 -0.27
C TRP A 104 -1.64 3.86 0.47
N ILE A 105 -2.84 3.74 1.05
CA ILE A 105 -3.47 4.80 1.85
C ILE A 105 -2.59 5.21 3.03
N VAL A 106 -2.06 4.23 3.78
CA VAL A 106 -1.19 4.49 4.93
C VAL A 106 0.08 5.21 4.50
N ALA A 107 0.72 4.78 3.42
CA ALA A 107 1.90 5.47 2.88
C ALA A 107 1.58 6.93 2.54
N GLN A 108 0.45 7.20 1.86
CA GLN A 108 0.02 8.56 1.56
C GLN A 108 -0.29 9.40 2.81
N LEU A 109 -0.87 8.80 3.87
CA LEU A 109 -1.11 9.52 5.13
C LEU A 109 0.21 9.89 5.83
N MET A 110 1.21 9.01 5.78
CA MET A 110 2.53 9.23 6.37
C MET A 110 3.35 10.26 5.61
N GLU A 111 3.12 10.44 4.31
CA GLU A 111 3.78 11.46 3.47
C GLU A 111 3.01 12.79 3.40
N GLY A 112 1.71 12.77 3.71
CA GLY A 112 0.79 13.89 3.55
C GLY A 112 -0.26 13.56 2.48
N PHE A 113 -1.48 13.27 2.94
CA PHE A 113 -2.50 12.71 2.06
C PHE A 113 -2.89 13.70 0.94
N PRO A 114 -3.09 13.23 -0.31
CA PRO A 114 -3.44 14.10 -1.43
C PRO A 114 -4.85 14.69 -1.28
N GLN A 115 -5.08 15.87 -1.84
CA GLN A 115 -6.42 16.46 -1.93
C GLN A 115 -7.25 15.72 -2.98
N ARG A 116 -8.58 15.82 -2.87
CA ARG A 116 -9.47 15.40 -3.98
C ARG A 116 -9.15 16.27 -5.18
N ALA A 117 -9.15 15.68 -6.38
CA ALA A 117 -9.20 16.48 -7.58
C ALA A 117 -10.44 17.38 -7.52
N ASP A 118 -10.26 18.65 -7.85
CA ASP A 118 -11.33 19.63 -7.99
C ASP A 118 -12.43 19.06 -8.93
N SER A 119 -13.70 19.22 -8.54
CA SER A 119 -14.87 18.79 -9.32
C SER A 119 -15.33 19.82 -10.36
N THR A 120 -14.73 21.01 -10.38
CA THR A 120 -14.97 22.11 -11.31
C THR A 120 -14.52 21.76 -12.73
N GLU A 121 -13.54 20.87 -12.90
CA GLU A 121 -13.02 20.48 -14.23
C GLU A 121 -13.83 19.36 -14.91
N ARG A 122 -14.70 18.64 -14.17
CA ARG A 122 -15.55 17.56 -14.72
C ARG A 122 -16.88 18.06 -15.29
N SER A 123 -17.12 19.37 -15.22
CA SER A 123 -18.39 20.01 -15.61
C SER A 123 -18.25 20.92 -16.84
N GLN A 124 -17.19 20.75 -17.63
CA GLN A 124 -16.99 21.43 -18.92
C GLN A 124 -16.86 20.41 -20.04
#